data_AF-A0A1F9IL23-F1
#
_entry.id   AF-A0A1F9IL23-F1
#
_cell.length_a   1.000
_cell.length_b   1.000
_cell.length_c   1.000
_cell.angle_alpha   90.00
_cell.angle_beta   90.00
_cell.angle_gamma   90.00
#
_symmetry.space_group_name_H-M   'P 1'
#
loop_
_entity.id
_entity.type
_entity.pdbx_description
1 polymer ?
#
loop_
_entity_poly.entity_id
_entity_poly.type
_entity_poly.pdbx_seq_one_letter_code
_entity_poly.pdbx_strand_id
1 'polypeptide(L)' 'MIELKYSLVIEATKDPVFFGFYSPDLEGFTGVGHSIEDCIYQAKWGMIEHVSLLREQGVSVPPENETFA' A
#
# COMPACT_ATOMS: atom_id res chain seq x y z
N MET A 1 10.64 10.98 7.12
CA MET A 1 9.72 11.10 5.99
C MET A 1 9.11 9.71 5.76
N ILE A 2 7.82 9.60 5.43
CA ILE A 2 7.19 8.30 5.20
C ILE A 2 7.69 7.75 3.87
N GLU A 3 8.44 6.65 3.90
CA GLU A 3 9.04 6.02 2.70
C GLU A 3 8.10 4.95 2.12
N LEU A 4 7.04 5.39 1.45
CA LEU A 4 6.15 4.51 0.69
C LEU A 4 6.50 4.59 -0.80
N LYS A 5 6.58 3.43 -1.44
CA LYS A 5 6.95 3.31 -2.86
C LYS A 5 5.82 3.68 -3.81
N TYR A 6 4.57 3.57 -3.34
CA TYR A 6 3.37 3.91 -4.09
C TYR A 6 2.45 4.75 -3.22
N SER A 7 1.49 5.40 -3.86
CA SER A 7 0.46 6.17 -3.16
C SER A 7 -0.35 5.27 -2.23
N LEU A 8 -0.72 5.77 -1.07
CA LEU A 8 -1.55 5.06 -0.11
C LEU A 8 -2.79 5.89 0.19
N VAL A 9 -3.96 5.34 -0.12
CA VAL A 9 -5.24 5.89 0.31
C VAL A 9 -5.64 5.14 1.58
N ILE A 10 -5.96 5.89 2.63
CA ILE A 10 -6.49 5.37 3.88
C ILE A 10 -7.89 5.94 4.07
N GLU A 11 -8.86 5.08 4.31
CA GLU A 11 -10.27 5.44 4.46
C GLU A 11 -10.88 4.85 5.73
N ALA A 12 -11.84 5.57 6.30
CA ALA A 12 -12.63 5.06 7.42
C ALA A 12 -13.57 3.96 6.91
N THR A 13 -13.67 2.86 7.67
CA THR A 13 -14.60 1.78 7.33
C THR A 13 -15.90 1.92 8.12
N LYS A 14 -16.87 1.02 7.85
CA LYS A 14 -18.09 0.91 8.65
C LYS A 14 -17.82 0.38 10.07
N ASP A 15 -16.72 -0.34 10.25
CA ASP A 15 -16.28 -0.78 11.55
C ASP A 15 -15.34 0.29 12.14
N PRO A 16 -15.71 0.94 13.25
CA PRO A 16 -14.91 2.02 13.82
C PRO A 16 -13.56 1.58 14.38
N VAL A 17 -13.30 0.27 14.46
CA VAL A 17 -12.01 -0.29 14.92
C VAL A 17 -10.98 -0.32 13.78
N PHE A 18 -11.41 -0.24 12.52
CA PHE A 18 -10.54 -0.43 11.36
C PHE A 18 -10.57 0.75 10.38
N PHE A 19 -9.38 1.06 9.88
CA PHE A 19 -9.16 1.79 8.64
C PHE A 19 -8.90 0.81 7.51
N GLY A 20 -9.48 1.06 6.36
CA GLY A 20 -9.12 0.38 5.12
C GLY A 20 -8.01 1.15 4.44
N PHE A 21 -7.12 0.46 3.75
CA PHE A 21 -6.14 1.10 2.89
C PHE A 21 -5.93 0.35 1.59
N TYR A 22 -5.56 1.10 0.55
CA TYR A 22 -5.20 0.56 -0.75
C TYR A 22 -4.26 1.50 -1.49
N SER A 23 -3.64 0.99 -2.56
CA SER A 23 -2.88 1.82 -3.50
C SER A 23 -3.68 1.97 -4.79
N PRO A 24 -3.95 3.20 -5.26
CA PRO A 24 -4.62 3.42 -6.54
C PRO A 24 -3.74 2.99 -7.73
N ASP A 25 -2.42 2.99 -7.53
CA ASP A 25 -1.44 2.73 -8.58
C ASP A 25 -1.04 1.25 -8.62
N LEU A 26 -1.22 0.51 -7.51
CA LEU A 26 -0.84 -0.90 -7.37
C LEU A 26 -2.09 -1.79 -7.30
N GLU A 27 -2.56 -2.24 -8.46
CA GLU A 27 -3.78 -3.04 -8.58
C GLU A 27 -3.76 -4.28 -7.68
N GLY A 28 -4.89 -4.54 -7.01
CA GLY A 28 -5.07 -5.66 -6.08
C GLY A 28 -4.44 -5.46 -4.70
N PHE A 29 -3.69 -4.38 -4.47
CA PHE A 29 -3.09 -4.09 -3.17
C PHE A 29 -4.10 -3.40 -2.23
N THR A 30 -4.53 -4.12 -1.19
CA THR A 30 -5.46 -3.62 -0.17
C THR A 30 -5.12 -4.21 1.20
N GLY A 31 -5.56 -3.58 2.28
CA GLY A 31 -5.41 -4.08 3.64
C GLY A 31 -6.22 -3.29 4.66
N VAL A 32 -6.08 -3.65 5.94
CA VAL A 32 -6.75 -2.95 7.06
C VAL A 32 -5.77 -2.74 8.21
N GLY A 33 -5.93 -1.64 8.94
CA GLY A 33 -5.15 -1.34 10.14
C GLY A 33 -6.01 -0.73 11.24
N HIS A 34 -5.54 -0.79 12.49
CA HIS A 34 -6.24 -0.23 13.65
C HIS A 34 -5.97 1.27 13.86
N SER A 35 -4.94 1.81 13.21
CA SER A 35 -4.62 3.24 13.19
C SER A 35 -4.02 3.64 11.85
N ILE A 36 -3.88 4.95 11.62
CA ILE A 36 -3.20 5.47 10.42
C ILE A 36 -1.74 5.00 10.39
N GLU A 37 -1.06 5.03 11.54
CA GLU A 37 0.32 4.56 11.68
C GLU A 37 0.45 3.06 11.36
N ASP A 38 -0.50 2.25 11.82
CA ASP A 38 -0.54 0.82 11.52
C ASP A 38 -0.75 0.58 10.00
N CYS A 39 -1.67 1.31 9.38
CA CYS A 39 -1.87 1.25 7.92
C CYS A 39 -0.58 1.57 7.16
N ILE A 40 0.14 2.64 7.54
CA ILE A 40 1.41 3.02 6.90
C ILE A 40 2.47 1.95 7.12
N TYR A 41 2.58 1.39 8.33
CA TYR A 41 3.58 0.38 8.66
C TYR A 41 3.35 -0.91 7.85
N GLN A 42 2.10 -1.39 7.81
CA GLN A 42 1.73 -2.56 7.02
C GLN A 42 1.90 -2.29 5.52
N ALA A 43 1.49 -1.13 5.04
CA ALA A 43 1.59 -0.77 3.63
C ALA A 43 3.04 -0.75 3.14
N LYS A 44 3.98 -0.25 3.95
CA LYS A 44 5.41 -0.19 3.59
C LYS A 44 5.95 -1.55 3.19
N TRP A 45 5.68 -2.58 3.98
CA TRP A 45 6.16 -3.93 3.70
C TRP A 45 5.27 -4.67 2.68
N GLY A 46 3.96 -4.52 2.79
CA GLY A 46 3.00 -5.16 1.88
C GLY A 46 3.21 -4.75 0.42
N MET A 47 3.56 -3.49 0.14
CA MET A 47 3.86 -3.04 -1.22
C MET A 47 5.09 -3.76 -1.80
N ILE A 48 6.12 -4.00 -0.99
CA ILE A 48 7.35 -4.68 -1.42
C ILE A 48 7.05 -6.14 -1.76
N GLU A 49 6.28 -6.81 -0.90
CA GLU A 49 5.86 -8.21 -1.10
C GLU A 49 4.98 -8.34 -2.34
N HIS A 50 3.94 -7.50 -2.47
CA HIS A 50 3.03 -7.51 -3.61
C HIS A 50 3.77 -7.32 -4.94
N VAL A 51 4.69 -6.35 -5.02
CA VAL A 51 5.51 -6.14 -6.21
C VAL A 51 6.40 -7.35 -6.52
N SER A 52 6.95 -7.99 -5.50
CA SER A 52 7.78 -9.18 -5.68
C SER A 52 6.96 -10.33 -6.28
N LEU A 53 5.75 -10.54 -5.78
CA LEU A 53 4.82 -11.53 -6.30
C LEU A 53 4.41 -11.25 -7.75
N LEU A 54 4.11 -10.00 -8.10
CA LEU A 54 3.79 -9.61 -9.48
C LEU A 54 4.94 -9.96 -10.44
N ARG A 55 6.20 -9.68 -10.04
CA ARG A 55 7.38 -10.03 -10.84
C ARG A 55 7.54 -11.53 -11.01
N GLU A 56 7.37 -12.31 -9.94
CA GLU A 56 7.44 -13.77 -9.98
C GLU A 56 6.39 -14.38 -10.91
N GLN A 57 5.21 -13.78 -10.95
CA GLN A 57 4.10 -14.21 -11.82
C GLN A 57 4.19 -13.69 -13.26
N GLY A 58 5.20 -12.88 -13.58
CA GLY A 58 5.36 -12.26 -14.90
C GLY A 58 4.31 -11.18 -15.20
N VAL A 59 3.67 -10.61 -14.18
CA VAL A 59 2.72 -9.50 -14.30
C VAL A 59 3.48 -8.18 -14.32
N SER A 60 3.03 -7.24 -15.14
CA SER A 60 3.64 -5.90 -15.23
C SER A 60 3.53 -5.16 -13.90
N VAL A 61 4.65 -4.58 -13.44
CA VAL A 61 4.70 -3.76 -12.23
C VAL A 61 4.56 -2.27 -12.61
N PRO A 62 3.66 -1.51 -11.97
CA PRO A 62 3.53 -0.08 -12.19
C PRO A 62 4.77 0.70 -11.72
N PRO A 63 5.03 1.90 -12.25
CA PRO A 63 6.14 2.74 -11.79
C PRO A 63 5.95 3.18 -10.33
N GLU A 64 7.05 3.25 -9.56
CA GLU A 64 7.06 3.79 -8.20
C GLU A 64 6.89 5.32 -8.21
N ASN A 65 6.44 5.88 -7.09
CA ASN A 65 6.29 7.33 -6.91
C ASN A 65 7.63 8.06 -7.08
N GLU A 66 7.59 9.23 -7.71
CA GLU A 66 8.76 10.09 -7.81
C GLU A 66 9.17 10.58 -6.41
N THR A 67 10.39 10.23 -5.99
CA THR A 67 10.98 10.83 -4.81
C THR A 67 11.68 12.12 -5.24
N PHE A 68 11.06 13.27 -4.95
CA PHE A 68 11.77 14.54 -5.07
C PHE A 68 12.83 14.62 -3.97
N ALA A 69 14.10 14.62 -4.36
CA ALA A 69 15.27 14.74 -3.49
C ALA A 69 15.53 16.20 -3.08
#